data_AF-A0A536CCZ7-F1
#
_entry.id   AF-A0A536CCZ7-F1
#
_cell.length_a   1.000
_cell.length_b   1.000
_cell.length_c   1.000
_cell.angle_alpha   90.00
_cell.angle_beta   90.00
_cell.angle_gamma   90.00
#
_symmetry.space_group_name_H-M   'P 1'
#
loop_
_entity.id
_entity.type
_entity.pdbx_description
1 polymer ?
#
loop_
_entity_poly.entity_id
_entity_poly.type
_entity_poly.pdbx_seq_one_letter_code
_entity_poly.pdbx_strand_id
1 'polypeptide(L)'
;MPLPELLDELFRLYRRHFSLIVGVALLVAVPGLVWSLVTGIYKLNSASYANLFVTTGSSTPTFNSQQLTNLLGLLALGFIGGFFLLPISVGAVYRAVTDVALGRPVSIGSVLRETLARYLPLLGLFGLVILIFLGWIIAESIGFVLLVLPGIAVFCAAIYLAVRWLLVVAAMMAEDIGPIRGLRRSWNLVSGSWWRTFGILLIVGILQTIIAHC
;
A
#
# COMPACT_ATOMS: atom_id res chain seq x y z
N MET A 1 -6.40 22.21 -18.45
CA MET A 1 -5.85 22.87 -17.25
C MET A 1 -4.34 22.82 -17.35
N PRO A 2 -3.65 23.96 -17.45
CA PRO A 2 -2.19 24.01 -17.44
C PRO A 2 -1.65 23.64 -16.05
N LEU A 3 -0.50 22.96 -16.02
CA LEU A 3 0.15 22.41 -14.82
C LEU A 3 0.45 23.44 -13.70
N PRO A 4 0.80 24.71 -13.99
CA PRO A 4 1.06 25.72 -12.98
C PRO A 4 -0.17 26.12 -12.15
N GLU A 5 -1.34 26.26 -12.79
CA GLU A 5 -2.58 26.61 -12.07
C GLU A 5 -2.98 25.51 -11.08
N LEU A 6 -2.78 24.24 -11.47
CA LEU A 6 -3.03 23.09 -10.59
C LEU A 6 -2.12 23.11 -9.35
N LEU A 7 -0.84 23.45 -9.51
CA LEU A 7 0.11 23.53 -8.39
C LEU A 7 -0.20 24.73 -7.48
N ASP A 8 -0.54 25.89 -8.03
CA ASP A 8 -0.91 27.07 -7.24
C ASP A 8 -2.19 26.86 -6.43
N GLU A 9 -3.18 26.19 -7.02
CA GLU A 9 -4.41 25.79 -6.34
C GLU A 9 -4.09 24.82 -5.18
N LEU A 10 -3.26 23.80 -5.44
CA LEU A 10 -2.83 22.84 -4.41
C LEU A 10 -2.06 23.51 -3.26
N PHE A 11 -1.15 24.44 -3.55
CA PHE A 11 -0.39 25.15 -2.52
C PHE A 11 -1.27 26.08 -1.67
N ARG A 12 -2.22 26.79 -2.30
CA ARG A 12 -3.20 27.61 -1.57
C ARG A 12 -4.07 26.76 -0.66
N LEU A 13 -4.54 25.61 -1.18
CA LEU A 13 -5.40 24.70 -0.45
C LEU A 13 -4.66 24.03 0.72
N TYR A 14 -3.40 23.63 0.51
CA TYR A 14 -2.52 23.10 1.55
C TYR A 14 -2.30 24.11 2.68
N ARG A 15 -1.97 25.38 2.36
CA ARG A 15 -1.79 26.43 3.38
C ARG A 15 -3.08 26.76 4.12
N ARG A 16 -4.22 26.79 3.41
CA ARG A 16 -5.52 27.13 4.00
C ARG A 16 -6.02 26.09 5.01
N HIS A 17 -5.73 24.80 4.76
CA HIS A 17 -6.16 23.68 5.61
C HIS A 17 -5.00 22.93 6.26
N PHE A 18 -3.88 23.61 6.50
CA PHE A 18 -2.64 23.00 7.00
C PHE A 18 -2.84 22.17 8.27
N SER A 19 -3.54 22.71 9.27
CA SER A 19 -3.78 22.03 10.56
C SER A 19 -4.63 20.76 10.42
N LEU A 20 -5.59 20.76 9.49
CA LEU A 20 -6.46 19.63 9.20
C LEU A 20 -5.67 18.53 8.49
N ILE A 21 -4.90 18.89 7.46
CA ILE A 21 -4.06 17.95 6.70
C ILE A 21 -3.00 17.33 7.62
N VAL A 22 -2.32 18.13 8.44
CA VAL A 22 -1.35 17.66 9.42
C VAL A 22 -2.02 16.79 10.48
N GLY A 23 -3.19 17.19 10.98
CA GLY A 23 -3.93 16.42 11.98
C GLY A 23 -4.34 15.04 11.49
N VAL A 24 -4.86 14.94 10.26
CA VAL A 24 -5.19 13.66 9.62
C VAL A 24 -3.93 12.84 9.37
N ALA A 25 -2.87 13.45 8.83
CA ALA A 25 -1.61 12.77 8.56
C ALA A 25 -1.01 12.19 9.85
N LEU A 26 -1.02 12.96 10.94
CA LEU A 26 -0.49 12.56 12.24
C LEU A 26 -1.35 11.46 12.87
N LEU A 27 -2.68 11.60 12.82
CA LEU A 27 -3.60 10.58 13.33
C LEU A 27 -3.43 9.24 12.61
N VAL A 28 -3.17 9.28 11.31
CA VAL A 28 -2.96 8.07 10.50
C VAL A 28 -1.56 7.50 10.68
N ALA A 29 -0.54 8.35 10.78
CA ALA A 29 0.85 7.92 10.87
C ALA A 29 1.20 7.38 12.26
N VAL A 30 0.71 8.00 13.34
CA VAL A 30 1.11 7.67 14.72
C VAL A 30 0.86 6.20 15.07
N PRO A 31 -0.31 5.59 14.81
CA PRO A 31 -0.52 4.18 15.11
C PRO A 31 0.46 3.26 14.37
N GLY A 32 0.76 3.57 13.11
CA GLY A 32 1.74 2.82 12.31
C GLY A 32 3.17 2.98 12.85
N LEU A 33 3.54 4.19 13.26
CA LEU A 33 4.85 4.46 13.86
C LEU A 33 5.01 3.78 15.22
N VAL A 34 3.99 3.84 16.07
CA VAL A 34 3.98 3.16 17.38
C VAL A 34 4.09 1.64 17.17
N TRP A 35 3.32 1.08 16.24
CA TRP A 35 3.41 -0.34 15.91
C TRP A 35 4.81 -0.72 15.43
N SER A 36 5.37 0.06 14.50
CA SER A 36 6.72 -0.16 13.98
C SER A 36 7.78 -0.11 15.09
N LEU A 37 7.64 0.85 16.03
CA LEU A 37 8.54 1.00 17.17
C LEU A 37 8.46 -0.17 18.15
N VAL A 38 7.24 -0.59 18.52
CA VAL A 38 6.98 -1.69 19.46
C VAL A 38 7.47 -3.02 18.91
N THR A 39 7.22 -3.27 17.63
CA THR A 39 7.61 -4.54 16.98
C THR A 39 9.06 -4.56 16.54
N GLY A 40 9.70 -3.39 16.39
CA GLY A 40 11.07 -3.29 15.89
C GLY A 40 11.19 -3.50 14.37
N ILE A 41 10.08 -3.46 13.62
CA ILE A 41 10.06 -3.67 12.15
C ILE A 41 10.98 -2.70 11.42
N TYR A 42 11.14 -1.47 11.91
CA TYR A 42 12.06 -0.48 11.33
C TYR A 42 13.52 -0.96 11.26
N LYS A 43 13.89 -2.01 11.99
CA LYS A 43 15.24 -2.61 11.94
C LYS A 43 15.44 -3.54 10.74
N LEU A 44 14.37 -3.94 10.05
CA LEU A 44 14.46 -4.74 8.84
C LEU A 44 15.16 -3.91 7.75
N ASN A 45 16.36 -4.34 7.39
CA ASN A 45 17.17 -3.74 6.34
C ASN A 45 17.83 -4.82 5.49
N SER A 46 18.50 -4.42 4.40
CA SER A 46 19.25 -5.34 3.53
C SER A 46 20.26 -6.21 4.29
N ALA A 47 20.90 -5.66 5.32
CA ALA A 47 21.83 -6.39 6.19
C ALA A 47 21.15 -7.50 7.02
N SER A 48 19.88 -7.34 7.38
CA SER A 48 19.13 -8.36 8.14
C SER A 48 18.99 -9.67 7.36
N TYR A 49 18.92 -9.59 6.04
CA TYR A 49 18.89 -10.75 5.13
C TYR A 49 20.29 -11.31 4.88
N ALA A 50 21.31 -10.45 4.80
CA ALA A 50 22.70 -10.89 4.62
C ALA A 50 23.23 -11.74 5.78
N ASN A 51 22.75 -11.49 7.00
CA ASN A 51 23.13 -12.23 8.21
C ASN A 51 22.54 -13.65 8.32
N LEU A 52 21.74 -14.10 7.34
CA LEU A 52 21.22 -15.47 7.30
C LEU A 52 22.32 -16.50 7.05
N PHE A 53 23.40 -16.10 6.39
CA PHE A 53 24.57 -16.94 6.14
C PHE A 53 25.78 -16.29 6.79
N VAL A 54 26.27 -16.90 7.88
CA VAL A 54 27.42 -16.39 8.62
C VAL A 54 28.64 -17.21 8.25
N THR A 55 29.73 -16.52 7.90
CA THR A 55 31.03 -17.16 7.64
C THR A 55 31.94 -16.93 8.84
N THR A 56 31.98 -17.89 9.77
CA THR A 56 32.84 -17.83 10.95
C THR A 56 34.11 -18.65 10.75
N GLY A 57 35.21 -18.02 10.36
CA GLY A 57 36.59 -18.54 10.45
C GLY A 57 36.95 -19.79 9.63
N SER A 58 35.99 -20.62 9.23
CA SER A 58 36.10 -21.76 8.33
C SER A 58 35.23 -21.50 7.11
N SER A 59 35.76 -21.81 5.93
CA SER A 59 35.34 -21.31 4.61
C SER A 59 33.97 -21.78 4.10
N THR A 60 33.08 -22.27 4.97
CA THR A 60 31.74 -22.72 4.63
C THR A 60 30.69 -21.83 5.29
N PRO A 61 29.84 -21.12 4.52
CA PRO A 61 28.77 -20.31 5.08
C PRO A 61 27.79 -21.20 5.85
N THR A 62 27.58 -20.91 7.12
CA THR A 62 26.67 -21.65 7.99
C THR A 62 25.34 -20.91 8.09
N PHE A 63 24.23 -21.65 8.02
CA PHE A 63 22.90 -21.09 8.09
C PHE A 63 22.54 -20.70 9.54
N ASN A 64 22.14 -19.45 9.73
CA ASN A 64 21.74 -18.92 11.03
C ASN A 64 20.22 -19.08 11.24
N SER A 65 19.82 -20.19 11.85
CA SER A 65 18.42 -20.51 12.15
C SER A 65 17.76 -19.52 13.12
N GLN A 66 18.53 -18.91 14.03
CA GLN A 66 18.04 -17.89 14.95
C GLN A 66 17.67 -16.60 14.19
N GLN A 67 18.53 -16.19 13.25
CA GLN A 67 18.24 -15.02 12.40
C GLN A 67 17.03 -15.27 11.50
N LEU A 68 16.86 -16.49 10.95
CA LEU A 68 15.66 -16.87 10.22
C LEU A 68 14.40 -16.69 11.09
N THR A 69 14.43 -17.21 12.32
CA THR A 69 13.28 -17.16 13.24
C THR A 69 12.92 -15.71 13.59
N ASN A 70 13.93 -14.87 13.84
CA ASN A 70 13.74 -13.44 14.09
C ASN A 70 13.12 -12.72 12.88
N LEU A 71 13.60 -13.00 11.67
CA LEU A 71 13.04 -12.42 10.44
C LEU A 71 11.59 -12.84 10.23
N LEU A 72 11.28 -14.13 10.37
CA LEU A 72 9.91 -14.63 10.23
C LEU A 72 8.98 -14.03 11.29
N GLY A 73 9.45 -13.89 12.53
CA GLY A 73 8.69 -13.24 13.61
C GLY A 73 8.41 -11.76 13.30
N LEU A 74 9.41 -11.01 12.87
CA LEU A 74 9.25 -9.60 12.51
C LEU A 74 8.35 -9.40 11.28
N LEU A 75 8.49 -10.25 10.27
CA LEU A 75 7.63 -10.23 9.09
C LEU A 75 6.19 -10.57 9.48
N ALA A 76 5.96 -11.58 10.31
CA ALA A 76 4.62 -11.94 10.78
C ALA A 76 3.97 -10.78 11.56
N LEU A 77 4.71 -10.13 12.46
CA LEU A 77 4.24 -8.94 13.18
C LEU A 77 3.96 -7.77 12.24
N GLY A 78 4.76 -7.60 11.19
CA GLY A 78 4.52 -6.60 10.15
C GLY A 78 3.27 -6.88 9.33
N PHE A 79 3.03 -8.14 8.99
CA PHE A 79 1.80 -8.56 8.33
C PHE A 79 0.57 -8.31 9.21
N ILE A 80 0.63 -8.67 10.48
CA ILE A 80 -0.47 -8.44 11.43
C ILE A 80 -0.76 -6.94 11.55
N GLY A 81 0.25 -6.13 11.85
CA GLY A 81 0.07 -4.69 11.96
C GLY A 81 -0.45 -4.06 10.67
N GLY A 82 0.15 -4.43 9.53
CA GLY A 82 -0.28 -3.97 8.22
C GLY A 82 -1.74 -4.34 7.92
N PHE A 83 -2.14 -5.57 8.23
CA PHE A 83 -3.50 -6.05 7.96
C PHE A 83 -4.58 -5.26 8.69
N PHE A 84 -4.35 -4.92 9.97
CA PHE A 84 -5.34 -4.20 10.77
C PHE A 84 -5.21 -2.67 10.66
N LEU A 85 -3.99 -2.14 10.50
CA LEU A 85 -3.76 -0.69 10.48
C LEU A 85 -3.91 -0.06 9.09
N LEU A 86 -3.45 -0.73 8.01
CA LEU A 86 -3.51 -0.17 6.66
C LEU A 86 -4.92 0.20 6.19
N PRO A 87 -5.98 -0.59 6.45
CA PRO A 87 -7.34 -0.23 6.03
C PRO A 87 -7.81 1.08 6.67
N ILE A 88 -7.45 1.31 7.94
CA ILE A 88 -7.79 2.53 8.68
C ILE A 88 -7.01 3.70 8.11
N SER A 89 -5.71 3.53 7.91
CA SER A 89 -4.83 4.57 7.36
C SER A 89 -5.28 5.01 5.97
N VAL A 90 -5.48 4.06 5.07
CA VAL A 90 -5.90 4.33 3.69
C VAL A 90 -7.31 4.92 3.65
N GLY A 91 -8.25 4.35 4.41
CA GLY A 91 -9.63 4.85 4.47
C GLY A 91 -9.73 6.28 4.98
N ALA A 92 -9.01 6.60 6.06
CA ALA A 92 -8.99 7.93 6.66
C ALA A 92 -8.36 8.99 5.75
N VAL A 93 -7.24 8.67 5.07
CA VAL A 93 -6.59 9.59 4.12
C VAL A 93 -7.50 9.87 2.94
N TYR A 94 -8.08 8.84 2.33
CA TYR A 94 -8.99 9.03 1.19
C TYR A 94 -10.20 9.87 1.57
N ARG A 95 -10.83 9.61 2.72
CA ARG A 95 -11.99 10.38 3.18
C ARG A 95 -11.66 11.83 3.47
N ALA A 96 -10.53 12.09 4.12
CA ALA A 96 -10.08 13.45 4.37
C ALA A 96 -9.82 14.21 3.06
N VAL A 97 -9.19 13.58 2.07
CA VAL A 97 -8.95 14.19 0.76
C VAL A 97 -10.27 14.46 0.03
N THR A 98 -11.23 13.52 0.05
CA THR A 98 -12.54 13.75 -0.58
C THR A 98 -13.34 14.85 0.11
N ASP A 99 -13.36 14.89 1.44
CA ASP A 99 -14.13 15.89 2.18
C ASP A 99 -13.53 17.30 2.03
N VAL A 100 -12.20 17.40 2.02
CA VAL A 100 -11.49 18.65 1.71
C VAL A 100 -11.76 19.08 0.26
N ALA A 101 -11.72 18.17 -0.70
CA ALA A 101 -12.01 18.47 -2.11
C ALA A 101 -13.47 18.89 -2.34
N LEU A 102 -14.41 18.36 -1.56
CA LEU A 102 -15.84 18.68 -1.62
C LEU A 102 -16.23 19.91 -0.77
N GLY A 103 -15.28 20.55 -0.08
CA GLY A 103 -15.51 21.74 0.74
C GLY A 103 -16.34 21.48 2.00
N ARG A 104 -16.43 20.23 2.46
CA ARG A 104 -17.20 19.85 3.66
C ARG A 104 -16.41 20.19 4.93
N PRO A 105 -17.08 20.57 6.03
CA PRO A 105 -16.39 20.82 7.30
C PRO A 105 -15.82 19.51 7.84
N VAL A 106 -14.50 19.35 7.77
CA VAL A 106 -13.82 18.12 8.19
C VAL A 106 -13.48 18.20 9.67
N SER A 107 -14.01 17.27 10.45
CA SER A 107 -13.69 17.06 11.86
C SER A 107 -12.95 15.74 12.02
N ILE A 108 -11.89 15.74 12.83
CA ILE A 108 -11.07 14.55 13.08
C ILE A 108 -11.93 13.40 13.61
N GLY A 109 -12.92 13.70 14.47
CA GLY A 109 -13.82 12.71 15.07
C GLY A 109 -14.85 12.14 14.09
N SER A 110 -15.34 12.93 13.13
CA SER A 110 -16.30 12.43 12.13
C SER A 110 -15.62 11.48 11.14
N VAL A 111 -14.40 11.82 10.69
CA VAL A 111 -13.60 10.97 9.80
C VAL A 111 -13.30 9.62 10.45
N LEU A 112 -12.93 9.62 11.74
CA LEU A 112 -12.63 8.40 12.48
C LEU A 112 -13.87 7.52 12.64
N ARG A 113 -15.00 8.11 13.06
CA ARG A 113 -16.26 7.37 13.27
C ARG A 113 -16.79 6.76 11.98
N GLU A 114 -16.72 7.48 10.87
CA GLU A 114 -17.16 6.96 9.56
C GLU A 114 -16.21 5.91 9.00
N THR A 115 -14.90 6.09 9.17
CA THR A 115 -13.90 5.08 8.79
C THR A 115 -14.09 3.81 9.60
N LEU A 116 -14.33 3.93 10.91
CA LEU A 116 -14.59 2.80 11.81
C LEU A 116 -15.90 2.08 11.45
N ALA A 117 -16.95 2.83 11.09
CA ALA A 117 -18.22 2.26 10.66
C ALA A 117 -18.10 1.41 9.38
N ARG A 118 -17.13 1.71 8.51
CA ARG A 118 -16.83 0.96 7.29
C ARG A 118 -15.63 0.05 7.38
N TYR A 119 -15.10 -0.14 8.60
CA TYR A 119 -13.91 -0.93 8.83
C TYR A 119 -14.07 -2.39 8.41
N LEU A 120 -15.23 -3.01 8.68
CA LEU A 120 -15.50 -4.40 8.30
C LEU A 120 -15.51 -4.61 6.77
N PRO A 121 -16.24 -3.82 5.95
CA PRO A 121 -16.13 -3.87 4.50
C PRO A 121 -14.71 -3.64 3.97
N LEU A 122 -13.96 -2.70 4.56
CA LEU A 122 -12.58 -2.42 4.17
C LEU A 122 -11.64 -3.58 4.49
N LEU A 123 -11.77 -4.17 5.68
CA LEU A 123 -10.99 -5.34 6.09
C LEU A 123 -11.30 -6.56 5.20
N GLY A 124 -12.57 -6.74 4.82
CA GLY A 124 -12.97 -7.77 3.83
C GLY A 124 -12.33 -7.55 2.46
N LEU A 125 -12.26 -6.31 1.97
CA LEU A 125 -11.54 -5.98 0.73
C LEU A 125 -10.05 -6.29 0.87
N PHE A 126 -9.40 -5.83 1.93
CA PHE A 126 -7.98 -6.08 2.16
C PHE A 126 -7.67 -7.58 2.26
N GLY A 127 -8.52 -8.35 2.95
CA GLY A 127 -8.42 -9.81 3.01
C GLY A 127 -8.55 -10.46 1.63
N LEU A 128 -9.51 -10.00 0.81
CA LEU A 128 -9.68 -10.48 -0.57
C LEU A 128 -8.46 -10.15 -1.45
N VAL A 129 -7.92 -8.94 -1.33
CA VAL A 129 -6.71 -8.53 -2.05
C VAL A 129 -5.51 -9.41 -1.65
N ILE A 130 -5.34 -9.69 -0.36
CA ILE A 130 -4.28 -10.57 0.13
C ILE A 130 -4.45 -12.00 -0.37
N LEU A 131 -5.67 -12.55 -0.35
CA LEU A 131 -5.96 -13.88 -0.88
C LEU A 131 -5.59 -13.99 -2.36
N ILE A 132 -5.89 -12.96 -3.15
CA ILE A 132 -5.56 -12.96 -4.57
C ILE A 132 -4.05 -12.79 -4.76
N PHE A 133 -3.40 -11.96 -3.95
CA PHE A 133 -1.95 -11.82 -3.98
C PHE A 133 -1.23 -13.12 -3.60
N LEU A 134 -1.74 -13.86 -2.61
CA LEU A 134 -1.20 -15.16 -2.21
C LEU A 134 -1.41 -16.21 -3.30
N GLY A 135 -2.60 -16.27 -3.90
CA GLY A 135 -2.88 -17.12 -5.05
C GLY A 135 -1.96 -16.80 -6.24
N TRP A 136 -1.62 -15.53 -6.41
CA TRP A 136 -0.68 -15.10 -7.44
C TRP A 136 0.75 -15.57 -7.16
N ILE A 137 1.27 -15.44 -5.93
CA ILE A 137 2.60 -15.97 -5.55
C ILE A 137 2.68 -17.48 -5.79
N ILE A 138 1.63 -18.22 -5.42
CA ILE A 138 1.57 -19.67 -5.66
C ILE A 138 1.56 -19.98 -7.17
N ALA A 139 0.77 -19.24 -7.96
CA ALA A 139 0.74 -19.42 -9.41
C ALA A 139 2.09 -19.08 -10.09
N GLU A 140 2.76 -18.03 -9.61
CA GLU A 140 4.06 -17.59 -10.11
C GLU A 140 5.15 -18.62 -9.80
N SER A 141 5.25 -19.08 -8.55
CA SER A 141 6.18 -20.14 -8.17
C SER A 141 5.99 -21.44 -8.96
N ILE A 142 4.74 -21.87 -9.18
CA ILE A 142 4.43 -23.03 -10.03
C ILE A 142 4.82 -22.76 -11.48
N GLY A 143 4.52 -21.57 -12.00
CA GLY A 143 4.87 -21.15 -13.36
C GLY A 143 6.38 -21.16 -13.60
N PHE A 144 7.16 -20.61 -12.66
CA PHE A 144 8.61 -20.53 -12.74
C PHE A 144 9.28 -21.91 -12.66
N VAL A 145 8.72 -22.82 -11.85
CA VAL A 145 9.19 -24.21 -11.73
C VAL A 145 8.87 -25.03 -12.99
N LEU A 146 7.75 -24.78 -13.65
CA LEU A 146 7.33 -25.54 -14.84
C LEU A 146 7.98 -25.07 -16.15
N LEU A 147 8.26 -23.77 -16.35
CA LEU A 147 9.07 -23.23 -17.47
C LEU A 147 9.21 -21.69 -17.35
N VAL A 148 10.25 -21.07 -17.91
CA VAL A 148 10.44 -19.59 -17.85
C VAL A 148 9.31 -18.80 -18.55
N LEU A 149 8.75 -19.33 -19.64
CA LEU A 149 7.67 -18.68 -20.40
C LEU A 149 6.37 -18.44 -19.61
N PRO A 150 5.77 -19.45 -18.94
CA PRO A 150 4.57 -19.25 -18.12
C PRO A 150 4.82 -18.32 -16.92
N GLY A 151 6.02 -18.32 -16.33
CA GLY A 151 6.39 -17.34 -15.29
C GLY A 151 6.30 -15.90 -15.79
N ILE A 152 6.84 -15.61 -16.98
CA ILE A 152 6.76 -14.27 -17.59
C ILE A 152 5.31 -13.88 -17.88
N ALA A 153 4.49 -14.80 -18.38
CA ALA A 153 3.07 -14.53 -18.65
C ALA A 153 2.30 -14.18 -17.36
N VAL A 154 2.53 -14.91 -16.27
CA VAL A 154 1.94 -14.63 -14.95
C VAL A 154 2.41 -13.29 -14.40
N PHE A 155 3.70 -12.95 -14.59
CA PHE A 155 4.25 -11.67 -14.18
C PHE A 155 3.63 -10.48 -14.94
N CYS A 156 3.51 -10.59 -16.27
CA CYS A 156 2.85 -9.57 -17.08
C CYS A 156 1.36 -9.41 -16.70
N ALA A 157 0.65 -10.51 -16.45
CA ALA A 157 -0.73 -10.48 -15.98
C ALA A 157 -0.86 -9.79 -14.62
N ALA A 158 0.13 -9.94 -13.75
CA ALA A 158 0.16 -9.30 -12.45
C ALA A 158 0.29 -7.79 -12.53
N ILE A 159 1.25 -7.30 -13.33
CA ILE A 159 1.42 -5.86 -13.58
C ILE A 159 0.11 -5.30 -14.14
N TYR A 160 -0.50 -6.02 -15.07
CA TYR A 160 -1.76 -5.62 -15.66
C TYR A 160 -2.90 -5.52 -14.64
N LEU A 161 -3.04 -6.51 -13.74
CA LEU A 161 -4.04 -6.48 -12.67
C LEU A 161 -3.74 -5.39 -11.63
N ALA A 162 -2.48 -5.22 -11.23
CA ALA A 162 -2.06 -4.25 -10.22
C ALA A 162 -2.43 -2.82 -10.64
N VAL A 163 -2.13 -2.45 -11.89
CA VAL A 163 -2.51 -1.15 -12.46
C VAL A 163 -4.03 -0.97 -12.46
N ARG A 164 -4.79 -2.03 -12.72
CA ARG A 164 -6.25 -1.99 -12.74
C ARG A 164 -6.87 -1.86 -11.36
N TRP A 165 -6.28 -2.47 -10.34
CA TRP A 165 -6.83 -2.50 -8.98
C TRP A 165 -6.44 -1.31 -8.12
N LEU A 166 -5.41 -0.55 -8.52
CA LEU A 166 -5.00 0.67 -7.83
C LEU A 166 -6.10 1.74 -7.74
N LEU A 167 -7.05 1.76 -8.68
CA LEU A 167 -8.17 2.71 -8.67
C LEU A 167 -9.41 2.22 -7.91
N VAL A 168 -9.42 0.99 -7.38
CA VAL A 168 -10.58 0.42 -6.67
C VAL A 168 -10.91 1.23 -5.42
N VAL A 169 -9.89 1.62 -4.67
CA VAL A 169 -10.04 2.37 -3.41
C VAL A 169 -10.59 3.77 -3.70
N ALA A 170 -10.06 4.44 -4.72
CA ALA A 170 -10.55 5.75 -5.17
C ALA A 170 -12.02 5.67 -5.64
N ALA A 171 -12.38 4.65 -6.44
CA ALA A 171 -13.74 4.46 -6.93
C ALA A 171 -14.75 4.16 -5.80
N MET A 172 -14.37 3.34 -4.83
CA MET A 172 -15.24 3.04 -3.68
C MET A 172 -15.52 4.25 -2.81
N MET A 173 -14.52 5.10 -2.58
CA MET A 173 -14.67 6.29 -1.74
C MET A 173 -15.37 7.43 -2.49
N ALA A 174 -15.14 7.57 -3.79
CA ALA A 174 -15.80 8.59 -4.61
C ALA A 174 -17.28 8.28 -4.90
N GLU A 175 -17.62 7.01 -5.13
CA GLU A 175 -18.99 6.60 -5.49
C GLU A 175 -19.77 6.00 -4.30
N ASP A 176 -19.18 5.91 -3.09
CA ASP A 176 -19.79 5.32 -1.89
C ASP A 176 -20.32 3.87 -2.10
N ILE A 177 -19.70 3.14 -3.04
CA ILE A 177 -20.11 1.79 -3.45
C ILE A 177 -19.32 0.68 -2.75
N GLY A 178 -19.96 -0.49 -2.60
CA GLY A 178 -19.34 -1.65 -1.97
C GLY A 178 -18.19 -2.30 -2.78
N PRO A 179 -17.36 -3.16 -2.14
CA PRO A 179 -16.11 -3.73 -2.68
C PRO A 179 -16.19 -4.29 -4.09
N ILE A 180 -17.20 -5.11 -4.34
CA ILE A 180 -17.40 -5.82 -5.61
C ILE A 180 -17.80 -4.85 -6.73
N ARG A 181 -18.62 -3.83 -6.40
CA ARG A 181 -19.03 -2.81 -7.36
C ARG A 181 -17.87 -1.85 -7.69
N GLY A 182 -17.04 -1.52 -6.69
CA GLY A 182 -15.80 -0.77 -6.88
C GLY A 182 -14.80 -1.47 -7.81
N LEU A 183 -14.62 -2.79 -7.64
CA LEU A 183 -13.79 -3.62 -8.53
C LEU A 183 -14.26 -3.54 -9.99
N ARG A 184 -15.56 -3.75 -10.24
CA ARG A 184 -16.14 -3.71 -11.60
C ARG A 184 -16.02 -2.32 -12.24
N ARG A 185 -16.14 -1.25 -11.44
CA ARG A 185 -16.02 0.12 -11.90
C ARG A 185 -14.58 0.50 -12.25
N SER A 186 -13.61 0.13 -11.40
CA SER A 186 -12.18 0.35 -11.66
C SER A 186 -11.74 -0.28 -12.98
N TRP A 187 -12.29 -1.46 -13.30
CA TRP A 187 -12.02 -2.19 -14.53
C TRP A 187 -12.42 -1.40 -15.77
N ASN A 188 -13.57 -0.73 -15.73
CA ASN A 188 -14.04 0.10 -16.84
C ASN A 188 -13.23 1.39 -16.96
N LEU A 189 -12.84 2.02 -15.85
CA LEU A 189 -12.08 3.28 -15.84
C LEU A 189 -10.64 3.12 -16.39
N VAL A 190 -9.96 2.02 -16.05
CA VAL A 190 -8.57 1.80 -16.48
C VAL A 190 -8.48 1.31 -17.93
N SER A 191 -9.57 0.75 -18.50
CA SER A 191 -9.56 0.23 -19.87
C SER A 191 -9.21 1.27 -20.94
N GLY A 192 -9.54 2.54 -20.72
CA GLY A 192 -9.30 3.63 -21.68
C GLY A 192 -7.99 4.39 -21.51
N SER A 193 -7.30 4.25 -20.37
CA SER A 193 -6.12 5.08 -20.01
C SER A 193 -4.96 4.30 -19.38
N TRP A 194 -4.96 2.97 -19.49
CA TRP A 194 -4.00 2.06 -18.85
C TRP A 194 -2.53 2.51 -18.95
N TRP A 195 -2.06 2.89 -20.14
CA TRP A 195 -0.68 3.34 -20.36
C TRP A 195 -0.32 4.62 -19.61
N ARG A 196 -1.27 5.57 -19.47
CA ARG A 196 -1.05 6.79 -18.70
C ARG A 196 -0.97 6.47 -17.21
N THR A 197 -1.86 5.63 -16.71
CA THR A 197 -1.85 5.18 -15.31
C THR A 197 -0.57 4.43 -14.98
N PHE A 198 -0.15 3.49 -15.83
CA PHE A 198 1.10 2.76 -15.67
C PHE A 198 2.32 3.70 -15.64
N GLY A 199 2.42 4.64 -16.58
CA GLY A 199 3.52 5.60 -16.62
C GLY A 199 3.62 6.47 -15.37
N ILE A 200 2.49 6.98 -14.86
CA ILE A 200 2.45 7.76 -13.61
C ILE A 200 2.89 6.91 -12.42
N LEU A 201 2.37 5.68 -12.31
CA LEU A 201 2.74 4.76 -11.23
C LEU A 201 4.21 4.39 -11.26
N LEU A 202 4.77 4.20 -12.45
CA LEU A 202 6.18 3.91 -12.65
C LEU A 202 7.05 5.08 -12.16
N ILE A 203 6.71 6.32 -12.54
CA ILE A 203 7.42 7.52 -12.08
C ILE A 203 7.34 7.66 -10.56
N VAL A 204 6.15 7.51 -9.97
CA VAL A 204 5.95 7.58 -8.52
C VAL A 204 6.75 6.49 -7.80
N GLY A 205 6.75 5.26 -8.33
CA GLY A 205 7.53 4.15 -7.79
C GLY A 205 9.03 4.42 -7.81
N ILE A 206 9.55 4.95 -8.91
CA ILE A 206 10.96 5.36 -9.02
C ILE A 206 11.29 6.43 -7.96
N LEU A 207 10.48 7.49 -7.86
CA LEU A 207 10.71 8.54 -6.85
C LEU A 207 10.73 7.96 -5.43
N GLN A 208 9.84 7.01 -5.13
CA GLN A 208 9.80 6.36 -3.82
C GLN A 208 11.07 5.55 -3.54
N THR A 209 11.61 4.85 -4.54
CA THR A 209 12.86 4.10 -4.39
C THR A 209 14.05 5.02 -4.12
N ILE A 210 14.10 6.19 -4.78
CA ILE A 210 15.15 7.18 -4.56
C ILE A 210 15.10 7.72 -3.15
N ILE A 211 13.91 8.13 -2.67
CA ILE A 211 13.73 8.65 -1.30
C ILE A 211 14.11 7.60 -0.26
N ALA A 212 13.77 6.33 -0.49
CA ALA A 212 14.08 5.25 0.44
C ALA A 212 15.58 4.92 0.54
N HIS A 213 16.40 5.34 -0.44
CA HIS A 213 17.83 5.07 -0.52
C HIS A 213 18.70 6.34 -0.43
N CYS A 214 18.10 7.49 -0.13
CA CYS A 214 18.78 8.74 0.23
C CYS A 214 18.82 8.92 1.74
#